data_AF-A0A3B9GUX8-F1
#
_entry.id   AF-A0A3B9GUX8-F1
#
_cell.length_a   1.000
_cell.length_b   1.000
_cell.length_c   1.000
_cell.angle_alpha   90.00
_cell.angle_beta   90.00
_cell.angle_gamma   90.00
#
_symmetry.space_group_name_H-M   'P 1'
#
loop_
_entity.id
_entity.type
_entity.pdbx_description
1 polymer ?
#
loop_
_entity_poly.entity_id
_entity_poly.type
_entity_poly.pdbx_seq_one_letter_code
_entity_poly.pdbx_strand_id
1 'polypeptide(L)' 'MANMNHWMYGGAGALIFWGGVILLAGLVLRSVLGRNRERPPEPEPPLDILKRRYARGEIDKEEFEKRRRDVEDAG' A
#
# COMPACT_ATOMS: atom_id res chain seq x y z
N MET A 1 16.87 -54.13 6.20
CA MET A 1 15.79 -53.14 5.96
C MET A 1 16.38 -51.77 6.24
N ALA A 2 16.91 -51.13 5.21
CA ALA A 2 17.78 -49.97 5.34
C ALA A 2 16.95 -48.67 5.38
N ASN A 3 17.03 -47.97 6.53
CA ASN A 3 16.89 -46.52 6.73
C ASN A 3 16.12 -45.70 5.66
N MET A 4 14.82 -45.92 5.55
CA MET A 4 13.87 -45.04 4.83
C MET A 4 13.74 -43.63 5.45
N ASN A 5 14.32 -43.43 6.63
CA ASN A 5 14.13 -42.24 7.44
C ASN A 5 15.05 -41.08 7.00
N HIS A 6 16.19 -41.41 6.36
CA HIS A 6 17.21 -40.41 6.02
C HIS A 6 16.78 -39.45 4.89
N TRP A 7 16.00 -39.94 3.92
CA TRP A 7 15.43 -39.10 2.86
C TRP A 7 14.39 -38.10 3.39
N MET A 8 13.66 -38.46 4.45
CA MET A 8 12.64 -37.59 5.03
C MET A 8 13.25 -36.50 5.94
N TYR A 9 14.27 -36.84 6.73
CA TYR A 9 15.00 -35.84 7.54
C TYR A 9 15.89 -34.92 6.70
N GLY A 10 16.51 -35.43 5.63
CA GLY A 10 17.31 -34.61 4.70
C GLY A 10 16.45 -33.64 3.87
N GLY A 11 15.30 -34.10 3.38
CA GLY A 11 14.36 -33.26 2.62
C GLY A 11 13.67 -32.19 3.48
N ALA A 12 13.27 -32.54 4.71
CA ALA A 12 12.62 -31.61 5.62
C ALA A 12 13.55 -30.44 6.02
N GLY A 13 14.83 -30.72 6.28
CA GLY A 13 15.82 -29.67 6.58
C GLY A 13 16.01 -28.69 5.42
N ALA A 14 16.05 -29.20 4.18
CA ALA A 14 16.14 -28.36 3.00
C ALA A 14 14.90 -27.47 2.81
N LEU A 15 13.70 -28.00 3.06
CA LEU A 15 12.46 -27.21 2.96
C LEU A 15 12.40 -26.09 4.01
N ILE A 16 12.85 -26.34 5.23
CA ILE A 16 12.92 -25.32 6.29
C ILE A 16 13.95 -24.25 5.91
N PHE A 17 15.12 -24.65 5.41
CA PHE A 17 16.16 -23.72 4.97
C PHE A 17 15.69 -22.83 3.82
N TRP A 18 15.14 -23.42 2.75
CA TRP A 18 14.60 -22.67 1.62
C TRP A 18 13.39 -21.82 2.01
N GLY A 19 12.51 -22.33 2.87
CA GLY A 19 11.39 -21.57 3.43
C GLY A 19 11.87 -20.32 4.16
N GLY A 20 12.88 -20.44 5.01
CA GLY A 20 13.50 -19.31 5.72
C GLY A 20 14.15 -18.29 4.77
N VAL A 21 14.88 -18.77 3.76
CA VAL A 21 15.51 -17.91 2.73
C VAL A 21 14.46 -17.11 1.97
N ILE A 22 13.36 -17.75 1.53
CA ILE A 22 12.27 -17.08 0.81
C ILE A 22 11.57 -16.05 1.72
N LEU A 23 11.32 -16.39 2.99
CA LEU A 23 10.72 -15.49 3.96
C LEU A 23 11.59 -14.24 4.18
N LEU A 24 12.89 -14.43 4.35
CA LEU A 24 13.86 -13.35 4.53
C LEU A 24 13.93 -12.46 3.28
N ALA A 25 14.04 -13.06 2.10
CA ALA A 25 14.05 -12.34 0.83
C ALA A 25 12.76 -11.52 0.65
N GLY A 26 11.59 -12.10 0.95
CA GLY A 26 10.31 -11.41 0.91
C GLY A 26 10.21 -10.25 1.90
N LEU A 27 10.79 -10.38 3.09
CA LEU A 27 10.80 -9.33 4.12
C LEU A 27 11.72 -8.17 3.73
N VAL A 28 12.90 -8.46 3.17
CA VAL A 28 13.81 -7.46 2.61
C VAL A 28 13.14 -6.74 1.44
N LEU A 29 12.53 -7.48 0.51
CA LEU A 29 11.83 -6.90 -0.64
C LEU A 29 10.65 -6.03 -0.18
N ARG A 30 9.88 -6.48 0.81
CA ARG A 30 8.79 -5.68 1.43
C ARG A 30 9.33 -4.43 2.12
N SER A 31 10.48 -4.47 2.78
CA SER A 31 11.08 -3.31 3.44
C SER A 31 11.59 -2.28 2.43
N VAL A 32 12.25 -2.75 1.36
CA VAL A 32 12.79 -1.90 0.30
C VAL A 32 11.67 -1.31 -0.57
N LEU A 33 10.70 -2.10 -1.01
CA LEU A 33 9.56 -1.63 -1.81
C LEU A 33 8.49 -0.93 -0.95
N GLY A 34 8.39 -1.25 0.34
CA GLY A 34 7.43 -0.66 1.26
C GLY A 34 7.74 0.79 1.64
N ARG A 35 8.98 1.24 1.45
CA ARG A 35 9.35 2.67 1.58
C ARG A 35 8.81 3.55 0.46
N ASN A 36 8.35 2.96 -0.64
CA ASN A 36 7.71 3.68 -1.74
C ASN A 36 6.21 3.37 -1.89
N ARG A 37 5.61 2.69 -0.91
CA ARG A 37 4.18 2.86 -0.65
C ARG A 37 4.03 4.22 0.01
N GLU A 38 4.22 5.28 -0.78
CA GLU A 38 3.30 6.40 -0.70
C GLU A 38 1.93 5.74 -0.58
N ARG A 39 1.28 5.90 0.58
CA ARG A 39 -0.12 5.54 0.72
C ARG A 39 -0.76 6.03 -0.58
N PRO A 40 -1.51 5.19 -1.34
CA PRO A 40 -2.32 5.76 -2.41
C PRO A 40 -2.99 6.97 -1.77
N PRO A 41 -2.82 8.19 -2.33
CA PRO A 41 -3.35 9.38 -1.69
C PRO A 41 -4.77 8.99 -1.33
N GLU A 42 -5.07 9.01 -0.02
CA GLU A 42 -6.44 8.82 0.42
C GLU A 42 -7.27 9.67 -0.53
N PRO A 43 -8.36 9.15 -1.12
CA PRO A 43 -9.16 9.94 -2.02
C PRO A 43 -9.49 11.23 -1.27
N GLU A 44 -8.75 12.30 -1.58
CA GLU A 44 -8.81 13.53 -0.80
C GLU A 44 -10.26 13.95 -0.91
N PRO A 45 -10.92 14.27 0.21
CA PRO A 45 -12.30 14.71 0.18
C PRO A 45 -12.42 15.76 -0.92
N PRO A 46 -13.40 15.68 -1.84
CA PRO A 46 -13.43 16.61 -2.98
C PRO A 46 -13.40 18.08 -2.54
N LEU A 47 -13.85 18.36 -1.31
CA LEU A 47 -13.71 19.63 -0.59
C LEU A 47 -12.26 20.13 -0.45
N ASP A 48 -11.29 19.27 -0.15
CA ASP A 48 -9.89 19.66 0.05
C ASP A 48 -9.20 19.99 -1.29
N ILE A 49 -9.59 19.33 -2.38
CA ILE A 49 -9.18 19.71 -3.74
C ILE A 49 -9.70 21.12 -4.07
N LEU A 50 -10.98 21.42 -3.77
CA LEU A 50 -11.56 22.74 -3.97
C LEU A 50 -10.84 23.83 -3.16
N LYS A 51 -10.59 23.59 -1.86
CA LYS A 51 -9.88 24.55 -0.99
C LYS A 51 -8.49 24.88 -1.52
N ARG A 52 -7.75 23.86 -2.00
CA ARG A 52 -6.41 24.06 -2.56
C ARG A 52 -6.44 24.93 -3.82
N ARG A 53 -7.43 24.75 -4.70
CA ARG A 53 -7.59 25.59 -5.91
C ARG A 53 -7.98 27.03 -5.56
N TYR A 54 -8.85 27.20 -4.57
CA TYR A 54 -9.20 28.53 -4.05
C TYR A 54 -7.99 29.24 -3.43
N ALA A 55 -7.19 28.53 -2.62
CA ALA A 55 -5.97 29.07 -2.03
C ALA A 55 -4.90 29.45 -3.07
N ARG A 56 -4.87 28.75 -4.21
CA ARG A 56 -4.02 29.10 -5.36
C ARG A 56 -4.59 30.25 -6.21
N GLY A 57 -5.82 30.68 -5.95
CA GLY A 57 -6.52 31.70 -6.76
C GLY A 57 -6.97 31.20 -8.13
N GLU A 58 -7.01 29.88 -8.35
CA GLU A 58 -7.47 29.28 -9.62
C GLU A 58 -9.00 29.35 -9.78
N ILE A 59 -9.73 29.51 -8.67
CA ILE A 59 -11.19 29.65 -8.64
C ILE A 59 -11.56 30.81 -7.73
N ASP A 60 -12.63 31.51 -8.10
CA ASP A 60 -13.25 32.54 -7.30
C ASP A 60 -14.07 31.94 -6.13
N LYS A 61 -14.35 32.76 -5.12
CA LYS A 61 -15.20 32.44 -3.97
C LYS A 61 -16.60 31.98 -4.40
N GLU A 62 -17.21 32.61 -5.40
CA GLU A 62 -18.56 32.25 -5.85
C GLU A 62 -18.57 30.84 -6.47
N GLU A 63 -17.55 30.53 -7.27
CA GLU A 63 -17.34 29.21 -7.85
C GLU A 63 -17.01 28.14 -6.80
N PHE A 64 -16.18 28.49 -5.81
CA PHE A 64 -15.86 27.63 -4.68
C PHE A 64 -17.13 27.27 -3.89
N GLU A 65 -17.97 28.24 -3.55
CA GLU A 65 -19.18 28.00 -2.77
C GLU A 65 -20.20 27.15 -3.52
N LYS A 66 -20.36 27.35 -4.83
CA LYS A 66 -21.25 26.54 -5.66
C LYS A 66 -20.80 25.07 -5.66
N ARG A 67 -19.54 24.82 -6.01
CA ARG A 67 -18.98 23.46 -6.07
C ARG A 67 -18.88 22.81 -4.68
N ARG A 68 -18.72 23.60 -3.61
CA ARG A 68 -18.70 23.09 -2.22
C ARG A 68 -20.04 22.48 -1.85
N ARG A 69 -21.14 23.18 -2.15
CA ARG A 69 -22.51 22.68 -1.90
C ARG A 69 -22.78 21.41 -2.69
N ASP A 70 -22.43 21.39 -3.96
CA ASP A 70 -22.60 20.21 -4.82
C ASP A 70 -21.84 18.97 -4.28
N VAL A 71 -20.66 19.18 -3.68
CA VAL A 71 -19.86 18.11 -3.06
C VAL A 71 -20.40 17.66 -1.70
N GLU A 72 -20.94 18.59 -0.92
CA GLU A 72 -21.54 18.33 0.39
C GLU A 72 -22.88 17.58 0.28
N ASP A 73 -23.67 17.87 -0.77
CA ASP A 73 -24.94 17.20 -1.07
C ASP A 73 -24.77 15.81 -1.71
N ALA A 74 -23.57 15.49 -2.25
CA ALA A 74 -23.28 14.22 -2.93
C ALA A 74 -22.66 13.13 -2.04
N GLY A 75 -22.37 13.44 -0.76
CA GLY A 75 -21.82 12.51 0.24
C GLY A 75 -22.88 11.98 1.21
#